data_AF-A0A8S0YKT7-F1
#
_entry.id   AF-A0A8S0YKT7-F1
#
_cell.length_a   1.000
_cell.length_b   1.000
_cell.length_c   1.000
_cell.angle_alpha   90.00
_cell.angle_beta   90.00
_cell.angle_gamma   90.00
#
_symmetry.space_group_name_H-M   'P 1'
#
loop_
_entity.id
_entity.type
_entity.pdbx_description
1 polymer ?
#
loop_
_entity_poly.entity_id
_entity_poly.type
_entity_poly.pdbx_seq_one_letter_code
_entity_poly.pdbx_strand_id
1 'polypeptide(L)'
;MKKYAFIDSTGKYRYTLSRVWNENLGKVVFILLNPSTADASKDDPTVKKCISFTKSWNFGLLEIVNLFAYRSTDPKCLKNVLDPVGRENNYYILKAVEDADKIIAA
;
A
#
# COMPACT_ATOMS: atom_id res chain seq x y z
N MET A 1 -7.99 14.56 5.00
CA MET A 1 -7.10 13.64 4.25
C MET A 1 -7.98 12.68 3.48
N LYS A 2 -7.82 12.62 2.15
CA LYS A 2 -8.50 11.63 1.29
C LYS A 2 -7.88 10.26 1.54
N LYS A 3 -8.71 9.22 1.64
CA LYS A 3 -8.29 7.83 1.87
C LYS A 3 -8.84 6.96 0.75
N TYR A 4 -7.98 6.12 0.19
CA TYR A 4 -8.34 5.15 -0.83
C TYR A 4 -7.69 3.80 -0.53
N ALA A 5 -8.37 2.72 -0.89
CA ALA A 5 -7.79 1.40 -0.99
C ALA A 5 -8.54 0.63 -2.07
N PHE A 6 -7.81 -0.05 -2.95
CA PHE A 6 -8.43 -0.96 -3.90
C PHE A 6 -8.31 -2.39 -3.37
N ILE A 7 -9.46 -2.98 -3.06
CA ILE A 7 -9.61 -4.35 -2.60
C ILE A 7 -10.51 -5.05 -3.62
N ASP A 8 -10.13 -6.26 -4.02
CA ASP A 8 -10.91 -7.04 -4.97
C ASP A 8 -12.29 -7.43 -4.41
N SER A 9 -13.18 -7.94 -5.26
CA SER A 9 -14.54 -8.34 -4.85
C SER A 9 -14.57 -9.46 -3.83
N THR A 10 -13.52 -10.30 -3.75
CA THR A 10 -13.41 -11.35 -2.74
C THR A 10 -12.97 -10.83 -1.37
N GLY A 11 -12.44 -9.61 -1.31
CA GLY A 11 -11.87 -9.05 -0.10
C GLY A 11 -10.50 -9.60 0.28
N LYS A 12 -9.94 -10.55 -0.50
CA LYS A 12 -8.68 -11.25 -0.16
C LYS A 12 -7.45 -10.50 -0.62
N TYR A 13 -7.57 -9.71 -1.69
CA TYR A 13 -6.44 -9.01 -2.29
C TYR A 13 -6.61 -7.51 -2.13
N ARG A 14 -5.57 -6.84 -1.62
CA ARG A 14 -5.49 -5.39 -1.63
C ARG A 14 -4.30 -4.98 -2.48
N TYR A 15 -4.60 -4.31 -3.59
CA TYR A 15 -3.59 -3.95 -4.57
C TYR A 15 -2.92 -2.60 -4.31
N THR A 16 -3.64 -1.65 -3.71
CA THR A 16 -3.08 -0.35 -3.32
C THR A 16 -3.84 0.24 -2.13
N LEU A 17 -3.17 1.10 -1.36
CA LEU A 17 -3.73 1.96 -0.34
C LEU A 17 -3.10 3.35 -0.44
N SER A 18 -3.91 4.39 -0.54
CA SER A 18 -3.40 5.78 -0.61
C SER A 18 -3.98 6.67 0.48
N ARG A 19 -3.17 7.65 0.89
CA ARG A 19 -3.49 8.70 1.86
C ARG A 19 -2.99 10.03 1.32
N VAL A 20 -3.88 10.99 1.16
CA VAL A 20 -3.57 12.30 0.57
C VAL A 20 -4.02 13.41 1.50
N TRP A 21 -3.06 14.19 2.02
CA TRP A 21 -3.35 15.35 2.87
C TRP A 21 -2.96 16.69 2.25
N ASN A 22 -2.12 16.70 1.22
CA ASN A 22 -1.81 17.91 0.46
C ASN A 22 -1.49 17.54 -1.00
N GLU A 23 -2.40 17.82 -1.93
CA GLU A 23 -2.26 17.49 -3.36
C GLU A 23 -1.18 18.31 -4.09
N ASN A 24 -0.68 19.38 -3.47
CA ASN A 24 0.36 20.25 -4.05
C ASN A 24 1.78 19.81 -3.69
N LEU A 25 1.95 18.73 -2.93
CA LEU A 25 3.26 18.17 -2.57
C LEU A 25 3.45 16.81 -3.25
N GLY A 26 4.68 16.32 -3.26
CA GLY A 26 5.02 15.07 -3.92
C GLY A 26 4.40 13.81 -3.31
N LYS A 27 4.59 12.69 -4.01
CA LYS A 27 4.16 11.33 -3.63
C LYS A 27 5.32 10.43 -3.20
N VAL A 28 5.13 9.77 -2.05
CA VAL A 28 5.99 8.68 -1.59
C VAL A 28 5.25 7.35 -1.75
N VAL A 29 5.92 6.40 -2.39
CA VAL A 29 5.47 5.01 -2.49
C VAL A 29 6.26 4.13 -1.54
N PHE A 30 5.55 3.34 -0.74
CA PHE A 30 6.14 2.23 0.03
C PHE A 30 5.76 0.90 -0.62
N ILE A 31 6.76 0.09 -0.94
CA ILE A 31 6.61 -1.29 -1.39
C ILE A 31 6.93 -2.19 -0.20
N LEU A 32 5.90 -2.79 0.39
CA LEU A 32 6.02 -3.64 1.59
C LEU A 32 5.71 -5.11 1.26
N LEU A 33 5.87 -6.02 2.21
CA LEU A 33 5.70 -7.45 1.96
C LEU A 33 4.26 -7.86 1.56
N ASN A 34 3.31 -7.75 2.48
CA ASN A 34 1.90 -8.09 2.23
C ASN A 34 0.96 -7.20 3.07
N PRO A 35 -0.28 -6.92 2.59
CA PRO A 35 -1.26 -6.18 3.36
C PRO A 35 -1.67 -6.91 4.63
N SER A 36 -1.94 -6.15 5.69
CA SER A 36 -2.61 -6.65 6.90
C SER A 36 -4.13 -6.43 6.80
N THR A 37 -4.78 -6.07 7.91
CA THR A 37 -6.20 -5.69 8.00
C THR A 37 -6.49 -4.25 7.56
N ALA A 38 -5.49 -3.37 7.41
CA ALA A 38 -5.71 -1.97 7.03
C ALA A 38 -6.51 -1.84 5.73
N ASP A 39 -7.65 -1.16 5.82
CA ASP A 39 -8.57 -0.87 4.73
C ASP A 39 -8.76 0.64 4.54
N ALA A 40 -9.78 1.04 3.77
CA ALA A 40 -10.09 2.45 3.55
C ALA A 40 -10.53 3.19 4.83
N SER A 41 -10.97 2.47 5.86
CA SER A 41 -11.53 3.04 7.09
C SER A 41 -10.52 3.17 8.23
N LYS A 42 -9.58 2.22 8.38
CA LYS A 42 -8.64 2.17 9.52
C LYS A 42 -7.18 2.09 9.09
N ASP A 43 -6.35 2.94 9.70
CA ASP A 43 -4.90 2.94 9.55
C ASP A 43 -4.28 2.03 10.63
N ASP A 44 -3.59 0.97 10.20
CA ASP A 44 -2.81 0.10 11.08
C ASP A 44 -1.49 0.78 11.53
N PRO A 45 -0.72 0.19 12.47
CA PRO A 45 0.55 0.76 12.90
C PRO A 45 1.55 1.00 11.76
N THR A 46 1.57 0.14 10.73
CA THR A 46 2.44 0.26 9.58
C THR A 46 2.08 1.49 8.73
N VAL A 47 0.79 1.66 8.40
CA VAL A 47 0.29 2.81 7.67
C VAL A 47 0.58 4.10 8.43
N LYS A 48 0.34 4.13 9.75
CA LYS A 48 0.66 5.31 10.58
C LYS A 48 2.14 5.68 10.52
N LYS A 49 3.03 4.68 10.54
CA LYS A 49 4.48 4.89 10.44
C LYS A 49 4.86 5.44 9.06
N CYS A 50 4.33 4.88 7.98
CA CYS A 50 4.53 5.39 6.62
C CYS A 50 4.03 6.84 6.47
N ILE A 51 2.86 7.18 7.04
CA ILE A 51 2.36 8.57 7.07
C ILE A 51 3.34 9.48 7.79
N SER A 52 3.85 9.07 8.97
CA SER A 52 4.81 9.87 9.74
C SER A 52 6.08 10.13 8.95
N PHE A 53 6.64 9.12 8.28
CA PHE A 53 7.83 9.30 7.43
C PHE A 53 7.56 10.24 6.27
N THR A 54 6.48 10.01 5.53
CA THR A 54 6.07 10.84 4.39
C THR A 54 5.93 12.31 4.79
N LYS A 55 5.29 12.58 5.94
CA LYS A 55 5.18 13.94 6.48
C LYS A 55 6.53 14.52 6.89
N SER A 56 7.38 13.75 7.57
CA SER A 56 8.71 14.21 8.01
C SER A 56 9.63 14.56 6.84
N TRP A 57 9.37 14.01 5.66
CA TRP A 57 10.09 14.31 4.43
C TRP A 57 9.44 15.40 3.58
N ASN A 58 8.41 16.09 4.09
CA ASN A 58 7.67 17.16 3.40
C ASN A 58 6.91 16.71 2.13
N PHE A 59 6.35 15.50 2.14
CA PHE A 59 5.47 14.99 1.08
C PHE A 59 3.99 15.06 1.49
N GLY A 60 3.10 15.05 0.49
CA GLY A 60 1.65 15.22 0.68
C GLY A 60 0.80 13.98 0.37
N LEU A 61 1.38 13.05 -0.38
CA LEU A 61 0.74 11.82 -0.83
C LEU A 61 1.57 10.63 -0.38
N LEU A 62 0.89 9.67 0.23
CA LEU A 62 1.40 8.34 0.51
C LEU A 62 0.61 7.34 -0.33
N GLU A 63 1.32 6.44 -1.00
CA GLU A 63 0.76 5.24 -1.60
C GLU A 63 1.53 4.02 -1.11
N ILE A 64 0.81 2.93 -0.79
CA ILE A 64 1.38 1.67 -0.33
C ILE A 64 0.93 0.57 -1.28
N VAL A 65 1.90 -0.11 -1.86
CA VAL A 65 1.72 -1.35 -2.61
C VAL A 65 2.48 -2.47 -1.92
N ASN A 66 2.21 -3.72 -2.32
CA ASN A 66 2.82 -4.88 -1.69
C ASN A 66 3.36 -5.87 -2.72
N LEU A 67 4.46 -6.55 -2.39
CA LEU A 67 4.98 -7.66 -3.22
C LEU A 67 3.95 -8.76 -3.40
N PHE A 68 3.14 -9.01 -2.37
CA PHE A 68 2.03 -9.94 -2.39
C PHE A 68 0.73 -9.20 -2.03
N ALA A 69 -0.26 -9.17 -2.92
CA ALA A 69 -1.52 -8.47 -2.65
C ALA A 69 -2.41 -9.21 -1.64
N TYR A 70 -2.14 -10.49 -1.35
CA TYR A 70 -2.94 -11.28 -0.42
C TYR A 70 -2.88 -10.71 1.00
N ARG A 71 -4.05 -10.43 1.57
CA ARG A 71 -4.21 -9.84 2.90
C ARG A 71 -4.04 -10.91 3.97
N SER A 72 -3.06 -10.72 4.85
CA SER A 72 -2.82 -11.59 6.01
C SER A 72 -2.10 -10.82 7.12
N THR A 73 -2.49 -11.05 8.37
CA THR A 73 -1.74 -10.52 9.54
C THR A 73 -0.46 -11.31 9.81
N ASP A 74 -0.38 -12.57 9.38
CA ASP A 74 0.83 -13.39 9.44
C ASP A 74 1.39 -13.62 8.03
N PRO A 75 2.57 -13.06 7.69
CA PRO A 75 3.21 -13.27 6.40
C PRO A 75 3.54 -14.74 6.11
N LYS A 76 3.68 -15.59 7.14
CA LYS A 76 3.96 -17.02 6.94
C LYS A 76 2.81 -17.72 6.21
N CYS A 77 1.58 -17.23 6.32
CA CYS A 77 0.42 -17.78 5.62
C CYS A 77 0.53 -17.67 4.10
N LEU A 78 1.32 -16.72 3.57
CA LEU A 78 1.51 -16.55 2.11
C LEU A 78 2.03 -17.82 1.44
N LYS A 79 2.82 -18.63 2.15
CA LYS A 79 3.36 -19.90 1.66
C LYS A 79 2.29 -20.96 1.36
N ASN A 80 1.10 -20.80 1.94
CA ASN A 80 -0.02 -21.72 1.80
C ASN A 80 -1.11 -21.20 0.86
N VAL A 81 -0.93 -19.99 0.31
CA VAL A 81 -1.84 -19.40 -0.66
C VAL A 81 -1.36 -19.77 -2.05
N LEU A 82 -2.28 -20.23 -2.92
CA LEU A 82 -1.93 -20.65 -4.29
C LEU A 82 -1.38 -19.50 -5.13
N ASP A 83 -1.98 -18.32 -5.03
CA ASP A 83 -1.54 -17.10 -5.69
C ASP A 83 -1.49 -15.95 -4.67
N PRO A 84 -0.40 -15.82 -3.89
CA PRO A 84 -0.29 -14.74 -2.92
C PRO A 84 -0.02 -13.39 -3.59
N VAL A 85 0.48 -13.41 -4.84
CA VAL A 85 0.80 -12.21 -5.61
C VAL A 85 -0.50 -11.50 -5.98
N GLY A 86 -1.47 -12.24 -6.53
CA GLY A 86 -2.74 -11.72 -7.00
C GLY A 86 -2.65 -11.19 -8.44
N ARG A 87 -3.66 -11.52 -9.24
CA ARG A 87 -3.70 -11.31 -10.69
C ARG A 87 -3.31 -9.91 -11.18
N GLU A 88 -3.74 -8.85 -10.49
CA GLU A 88 -3.53 -7.46 -10.92
C GLU A 88 -2.35 -6.77 -10.22
N ASN A 89 -1.62 -7.46 -9.34
CA ASN A 89 -0.68 -6.81 -8.43
C ASN A 89 0.46 -6.06 -9.15
N ASN A 90 1.04 -6.68 -10.17
CA ASN A 90 2.11 -6.05 -10.94
C ASN A 90 1.66 -4.76 -11.62
N TYR A 91 0.41 -4.71 -12.10
CA TYR A 91 -0.14 -3.49 -12.69
C TYR A 91 -0.22 -2.36 -11.65
N TYR A 92 -0.70 -2.64 -10.45
CA TYR A 92 -0.79 -1.63 -9.39
C TYR A 92 0.57 -1.19 -8.84
N ILE A 93 1.54 -2.11 -8.74
CA ILE A 93 2.93 -1.74 -8.38
C ILE A 93 3.51 -0.79 -9.43
N LEU A 94 3.45 -1.16 -10.71
CA LEU A 94 3.99 -0.35 -11.80
C LEU A 94 3.32 1.02 -11.88
N LYS A 95 1.99 1.06 -11.76
CA LYS A 95 1.22 2.30 -11.74
C LYS A 95 1.60 3.19 -10.56
N ALA A 96 1.81 2.63 -9.37
CA ALA A 96 2.16 3.42 -8.19
C ALA A 96 3.55 4.07 -8.35
N VAL A 97 4.52 3.34 -8.90
CA VAL A 97 5.91 3.82 -9.02
C VAL A 97 6.13 4.80 -10.19
N GLU A 98 5.25 4.81 -11.20
CA GLU A 98 5.39 5.64 -12.40
C GLU A 98 5.40 7.15 -12.10
N ASP A 99 4.56 7.60 -11.17
CA ASP A 99 4.40 9.00 -10.73
C ASP A 99 4.92 9.23 -9.29
N ALA A 100 5.81 8.36 -8.81
CA ALA A 100 6.41 8.49 -7.48
C ALA A 100 7.64 9.41 -7.49
N ASP A 101 7.66 10.41 -6.61
CA ASP A 101 8.84 11.24 -6.37
C ASP A 101 9.87 10.51 -5.48
N LYS A 102 9.40 9.57 -4.65
CA LYS A 102 10.25 8.76 -3.78
C LYS A 102 9.67 7.36 -3.59
N ILE A 103 10.52 6.36 -3.73
CA ILE A 103 10.15 4.95 -3.55
C ILE A 103 10.97 4.36 -2.42
N ILE A 104 10.30 3.70 -1.48
CA ILE A 104 10.91 2.96 -0.37
C ILE A 104 10.49 1.50 -0.49
N ALA A 105 11.46 0.59 -0.60
CA ALA A 105 11.25 -0.85 -0.50
C ALA A 105 11.77 -1.34 0.86
N ALA A 106 10.95 -2.06 1.63
CA ALA A 106 11.26 -2.48 2.99
C ALA A 106 10.60 -3.80 3.39
#